data_AF-A0A5R9DRI9-F1
#
_entry.id   AF-A0A5R9DRI9-F1
#
_cell.length_a   1.000
_cell.length_b   1.000
_cell.length_c   1.000
_cell.angle_alpha   90.00
_cell.angle_beta   90.00
_cell.angle_gamma   90.00
#
_symmetry.space_group_name_H-M   'P 1'
#
loop_
_entity.id
_entity.type
_entity.pdbx_description
1 polymer ?
#
loop_
_entity_poly.entity_id
_entity_poly.type
_entity_poly.pdbx_seq_one_letter_code
_entity_poly.pdbx_strand_id
1 'polypeptide(L)'
;MTASTAPAPGSAPAGYLALRLPDGSWVRHEDDESRRVWIAHSCACTLCMSATLLGAPASHYELRTPDGASASLTHVRYTSVIPHLHPDELLQPYTPPLTHSQTAAHLRKMLRHAFPGIRFSVRRRSGWKLSVSWSGGPSATEVATVAAPLLADYTTPGRRRARPITVKTWFGRPFHGTPVVDAITLKRS
;
A
#
# COMPACT_ATOMS: atom_id res chain seq x y z
N MET A 1 -23.52 27.04 35.03
CA MET A 1 -22.63 27.24 33.88
C MET A 1 -21.35 26.47 34.13
N THR A 2 -21.20 25.31 33.50
CA THR A 2 -19.95 24.54 33.50
C THR A 2 -19.84 23.94 32.11
N ALA A 3 -18.94 24.53 31.32
CA ALA A 3 -18.60 24.06 29.99
C ALA A 3 -17.87 22.72 30.15
N SER A 4 -18.46 21.65 29.59
CA SER A 4 -17.79 20.35 29.54
C SER A 4 -16.95 20.30 28.27
N THR A 5 -15.65 20.44 28.48
CA THR A 5 -14.54 20.37 27.53
C THR A 5 -14.67 19.16 26.60
N ALA A 6 -14.61 19.43 25.28
CA ALA A 6 -14.52 18.40 24.26
C ALA A 6 -13.26 17.53 24.44
N PRO A 7 -13.32 16.21 24.21
CA PRO A 7 -12.14 15.37 24.24
C PRO A 7 -11.13 15.76 23.15
N ALA A 8 -9.86 15.74 23.51
CA ALA A 8 -8.72 15.97 22.62
C ALA A 8 -8.74 15.04 21.38
N PRO A 9 -8.18 15.47 20.23
CA PRO A 9 -8.05 14.65 19.03
C PRO A 9 -6.94 13.61 19.23
N GLY A 10 -7.28 12.56 19.97
CA GLY A 10 -6.41 11.47 20.37
C GLY A 10 -7.08 10.13 20.13
N SER A 11 -7.46 9.84 18.89
CA SER A 11 -7.48 8.47 18.39
C SER A 11 -7.41 8.54 16.87
N ALA A 12 -6.36 7.98 16.28
CA ALA A 12 -6.36 7.70 14.85
C ALA A 12 -6.72 6.22 14.66
N PRO A 13 -8.01 5.84 14.52
CA PRO A 13 -8.38 4.63 13.83
C PRO A 13 -8.40 4.87 12.31
N ALA A 14 -7.60 5.83 11.81
CA ALA A 14 -7.35 6.03 10.39
C ALA A 14 -6.32 5.03 9.82
N GLY A 15 -5.77 4.15 10.67
CA GLY A 15 -4.57 3.35 10.37
C GLY A 15 -4.71 2.29 9.27
N TYR A 16 -5.92 1.99 8.78
CA TYR A 16 -6.12 0.89 7.81
C TYR A 16 -7.04 1.20 6.62
N LEU A 17 -7.83 2.28 6.65
CA LEU A 17 -8.79 2.61 5.58
C LEU A 17 -8.19 3.43 4.43
N ALA A 18 -6.91 3.27 4.12
CA ALA A 18 -6.32 3.91 2.94
C ALA A 18 -5.09 3.15 2.42
N LEU A 19 -4.96 1.85 2.73
CA LEU A 19 -3.99 1.04 2.03
C LEU A 19 -4.51 0.89 0.61
N ARG A 20 -3.98 1.69 -0.32
CA ARG A 20 -4.15 1.42 -1.73
C ARG A 20 -3.67 -0.02 -1.94
N LEU A 21 -4.62 -0.93 -2.14
CA LEU A 21 -4.33 -2.28 -2.59
C LEU A 21 -3.47 -2.13 -3.85
N PRO A 22 -2.28 -2.75 -3.92
CA PRO A 22 -1.47 -2.71 -5.13
C PRO A 22 -2.29 -3.21 -6.33
N ASP A 23 -2.04 -2.64 -7.50
CA ASP A 23 -2.68 -3.09 -8.73
C ASP A 23 -2.50 -4.61 -8.89
N GLY A 24 -3.57 -5.29 -9.31
CA GLY A 24 -3.59 -6.75 -9.41
C GLY A 24 -4.05 -7.44 -8.12
N SER A 25 -4.46 -6.70 -7.09
CA SER A 25 -4.97 -7.30 -5.85
C SER A 25 -6.31 -7.98 -6.06
N TRP A 26 -6.47 -9.18 -5.53
CA TRP A 26 -7.77 -9.87 -5.55
C TRP A 26 -8.66 -9.28 -4.46
N VAL A 27 -9.90 -8.97 -4.81
CA VAL A 27 -10.87 -8.33 -3.93
C VAL A 27 -12.26 -8.89 -4.15
N ARG A 28 -13.10 -8.76 -3.14
CA ARG A 28 -14.56 -8.93 -3.24
C ARG A 28 -15.21 -7.57 -3.07
N HIS A 29 -16.24 -7.30 -3.85
CA HIS A 29 -17.06 -6.11 -3.64
C HIS A 29 -18.07 -6.39 -2.52
N GLU A 30 -18.29 -5.43 -1.62
CA GLU A 30 -19.19 -5.61 -0.47
C GLU A 30 -20.63 -5.91 -0.91
N ASP A 31 -21.11 -5.21 -1.94
CA ASP A 31 -22.49 -5.35 -2.45
C ASP A 31 -22.66 -6.49 -3.49
N ASP A 32 -21.59 -7.25 -3.78
CA ASP A 32 -21.67 -8.35 -4.74
C ASP A 32 -22.03 -9.68 -4.06
N GLU A 33 -23.33 -9.97 -4.06
CA GLU A 33 -23.90 -11.20 -3.50
C GLU A 33 -23.36 -12.47 -4.15
N SER A 34 -22.88 -12.39 -5.40
CA SER A 34 -22.31 -13.53 -6.12
C SER A 34 -21.00 -14.03 -5.52
N ARG A 35 -20.45 -13.30 -4.54
CA ARG A 35 -19.14 -13.53 -3.91
C ARG A 35 -18.01 -13.63 -4.94
N ARG A 36 -18.20 -13.04 -6.12
CA ARG A 36 -17.22 -13.08 -7.19
C ARG A 36 -15.95 -12.36 -6.74
N VAL A 37 -14.83 -12.91 -7.18
CA VAL A 37 -13.52 -12.30 -6.95
C VAL A 37 -13.14 -11.47 -8.17
N TRP A 38 -12.65 -10.29 -7.86
CA TRP A 38 -12.28 -9.24 -8.80
C TRP A 38 -10.80 -8.92 -8.63
N ILE A 39 -10.19 -8.34 -9.65
CA ILE A 39 -8.85 -7.78 -9.63
C ILE A 39 -8.98 -6.25 -9.54
N ALA A 40 -8.50 -5.67 -8.45
CA ALA A 40 -8.47 -4.24 -8.24
C ALA A 40 -7.28 -3.61 -8.98
N HIS A 41 -7.58 -2.60 -9.78
CA HIS A 41 -6.62 -1.71 -10.43
C HIS A 41 -6.88 -0.26 -10.00
N SER A 42 -5.84 0.55 -10.00
CA SER A 42 -5.96 2.01 -9.89
C SER A 42 -6.94 2.52 -10.94
N CYS A 43 -7.96 3.26 -10.50
CA CYS A 43 -8.98 3.77 -11.42
C CYS A 43 -8.35 4.75 -12.43
N ALA A 44 -8.49 4.45 -13.72
CA ALA A 44 -7.98 5.25 -14.83
C ALA A 44 -9.01 6.26 -15.39
N CYS A 45 -10.14 6.49 -14.73
CA CYS A 45 -11.10 7.48 -15.19
C CYS A 45 -10.54 8.91 -15.08
N THR A 46 -10.97 9.81 -15.96
CA THR A 46 -10.49 11.20 -16.01
C THR A 46 -10.62 11.91 -14.67
N LEU A 47 -11.68 11.65 -13.90
CA LEU A 47 -11.91 12.25 -12.58
C LEU A 47 -10.89 11.77 -11.54
N CYS A 48 -10.65 10.47 -11.43
CA CYS A 48 -9.67 9.91 -10.49
C CYS A 48 -8.23 10.22 -10.88
N MET A 49 -7.93 10.26 -12.18
CA MET A 49 -6.64 10.72 -12.69
C MET A 49 -6.41 12.19 -12.35
N SER A 50 -7.39 13.06 -12.61
CA SER A 50 -7.28 14.49 -12.31
C SER A 50 -7.13 14.75 -10.82
N ALA A 51 -7.91 14.05 -9.98
CA ALA A 51 -7.79 14.14 -8.53
C ALA A 51 -6.38 13.73 -8.06
N THR A 52 -5.84 12.64 -8.62
CA THR A 52 -4.47 12.20 -8.34
C THR A 52 -3.43 13.24 -8.76
N LEU A 53 -3.57 13.84 -9.95
CA LEU A 53 -2.69 14.91 -10.44
C LEU A 53 -2.73 16.18 -9.57
N LEU A 54 -3.86 16.44 -8.90
CA LEU A 54 -4.02 17.54 -7.95
C LEU A 54 -3.59 17.16 -6.51
N GLY A 55 -2.96 16.00 -6.33
CA GLY A 55 -2.44 15.53 -5.04
C GLY A 55 -3.50 14.94 -4.10
N ALA A 56 -4.72 14.70 -4.59
CA ALA A 56 -5.74 13.99 -3.83
C ALA A 56 -5.48 12.46 -3.88
N PRO A 57 -5.77 11.72 -2.79
CA PRO A 57 -5.73 10.26 -2.83
C PRO A 57 -6.67 9.71 -3.92
N ALA A 58 -6.25 8.63 -4.58
CA ALA A 58 -7.17 7.83 -5.37
C ALA A 58 -8.22 7.26 -4.42
N SER A 59 -9.48 7.68 -4.64
CA SER A 59 -10.62 7.30 -3.82
C SER A 59 -11.32 6.03 -4.34
N HIS A 60 -10.91 5.52 -5.50
CA HIS A 60 -11.60 4.43 -6.17
C HIS A 60 -10.66 3.47 -6.90
N TYR A 61 -11.15 2.25 -7.07
CA TYR A 61 -10.61 1.20 -7.94
C TYR A 61 -11.44 1.02 -9.19
N GLU A 62 -10.78 0.54 -10.23
CA GLU A 62 -11.42 -0.18 -11.32
C GLU A 62 -11.34 -1.68 -11.00
N LEU A 63 -12.48 -2.37 -11.01
CA LEU A 63 -12.54 -3.81 -10.78
C LEU A 63 -12.61 -4.52 -12.12
N ARG A 64 -11.73 -5.51 -12.31
CA ARG A 64 -11.70 -6.36 -13.50
C ARG A 64 -11.93 -7.81 -13.12
N THR A 65 -12.56 -8.60 -13.98
CA THR A 65 -12.63 -10.04 -13.74
C THR A 65 -11.25 -10.67 -13.95
N PRO A 66 -10.95 -11.83 -13.33
CA PRO A 66 -9.64 -12.48 -13.43
C PRO A 66 -9.21 -12.85 -14.85
N ASP A 67 -10.17 -13.06 -15.76
CA ASP A 67 -9.98 -13.26 -17.20
C ASP A 67 -9.61 -11.96 -17.95
N GLY A 68 -9.50 -10.83 -17.25
CA GLY A 68 -9.14 -9.53 -17.81
C GLY A 68 -10.30 -8.80 -18.46
N ALA A 69 -11.52 -9.34 -18.44
CA ALA A 69 -12.68 -8.63 -18.95
C ALA A 69 -13.06 -7.45 -18.03
N SER A 70 -13.34 -6.31 -18.66
CA SER A 70 -13.94 -5.17 -17.98
C SER A 70 -15.40 -5.51 -17.71
N ALA A 71 -15.72 -6.11 -16.57
CA ALA A 71 -17.13 -6.23 -16.20
C ALA A 71 -17.69 -4.85 -15.83
N SER A 72 -19.02 -4.75 -15.90
CA SER A 72 -19.82 -3.54 -15.77
C SER A 72 -19.79 -2.82 -14.41
N LEU A 73 -18.85 -3.11 -13.52
CA LEU A 73 -18.61 -2.39 -12.27
C LEU A 73 -17.33 -1.55 -12.38
N THR A 74 -17.40 -0.56 -13.27
CA THR A 74 -16.27 0.32 -13.57
C THR A 74 -16.39 1.53 -12.66
N HIS A 75 -15.81 1.45 -11.46
CA HIS A 75 -15.52 2.53 -10.49
C HIS A 75 -16.14 2.27 -9.10
N VAL A 76 -15.32 1.73 -8.19
CA VAL A 76 -15.74 1.35 -6.84
C VAL A 76 -14.91 2.11 -5.82
N ARG A 77 -15.52 2.65 -4.77
CA ARG A 77 -14.78 3.29 -3.66
C ARG A 77 -13.84 2.28 -3.03
N TYR A 78 -12.62 2.70 -2.68
CA TYR A 78 -11.67 1.78 -2.06
C TYR A 78 -12.18 1.16 -0.76
N THR A 79 -13.14 1.81 -0.08
CA THR A 79 -13.78 1.31 1.15
C THR A 79 -14.76 0.17 0.90
N SER A 80 -15.26 0.03 -0.33
CA SER A 80 -16.30 -0.94 -0.70
C SER A 80 -15.73 -2.26 -1.22
N VAL A 81 -14.42 -2.47 -1.03
CA VAL A 81 -13.74 -3.70 -1.43
C VAL A 81 -13.09 -4.36 -0.22
N ILE A 82 -13.31 -5.67 -0.13
CA ILE A 82 -12.70 -6.54 0.87
C ILE A 82 -11.55 -7.29 0.18
N PRO A 83 -10.30 -7.14 0.64
CA PRO A 83 -9.18 -7.90 0.08
C PRO A 83 -9.43 -9.41 0.19
N HIS A 84 -9.25 -10.11 -0.92
CA HIS A 84 -9.35 -11.56 -1.00
C HIS A 84 -7.94 -12.13 -1.23
N LEU A 85 -7.43 -12.92 -0.28
CA LEU A 85 -6.11 -13.53 -0.42
C LEU A 85 -6.17 -14.66 -1.45
N HIS A 86 -5.23 -14.66 -2.39
CA HIS A 86 -5.08 -15.78 -3.33
C HIS A 86 -4.58 -17.02 -2.58
N PRO A 87 -4.98 -18.26 -2.95
CA PRO A 87 -4.42 -19.47 -2.35
C PRO A 87 -2.88 -19.51 -2.34
N ASP A 88 -2.24 -19.01 -3.40
CA ASP A 88 -0.77 -18.91 -3.46
C ASP A 88 -0.18 -17.94 -2.43
N GLU A 89 -0.94 -16.93 -1.99
CA GLU A 89 -0.52 -16.01 -0.92
C GLU A 89 -0.70 -16.65 0.47
N LEU A 90 -1.66 -17.56 0.62
CA LEU A 90 -1.89 -18.33 1.84
C LEU A 90 -0.86 -19.46 2.01
N LEU A 91 -0.49 -20.09 0.89
CA LEU A 91 0.39 -21.27 0.84
C LEU A 91 1.87 -20.91 0.60
N GLN A 92 2.20 -19.62 0.54
CA GLN A 92 3.58 -19.21 0.30
C GLN A 92 4.50 -19.74 1.40
N PRO A 93 5.56 -20.50 1.04
CA PRO A 93 6.54 -20.95 2.01
C PRO A 93 7.17 -19.75 2.70
N TYR A 94 7.46 -19.88 3.99
CA TYR A 94 8.14 -18.85 4.78
C TYR A 94 9.46 -18.47 4.10
N THR A 95 9.43 -17.39 3.31
CA THR A 95 10.65 -16.80 2.79
C THR A 95 11.31 -16.02 3.91
N PRO A 96 12.64 -16.03 3.98
CA PRO A 96 13.34 -15.34 5.05
C PRO A 96 12.98 -13.85 5.04
N PRO A 97 12.81 -13.23 6.21
CA PRO A 97 12.52 -11.81 6.29
C PRO A 97 13.70 -11.04 5.71
N LEU A 98 13.40 -10.01 4.92
CA LEU A 98 14.40 -9.06 4.47
C LEU A 98 14.94 -8.29 5.66
N THR A 99 16.24 -8.06 5.64
CA THR A 99 16.86 -7.12 6.57
C THR A 99 16.25 -5.73 6.38
N HIS A 100 16.27 -4.96 7.45
CA HIS A 100 15.72 -3.61 7.45
C HIS A 100 16.36 -2.71 6.36
N SER A 101 17.64 -2.91 6.08
CA SER A 101 18.39 -2.22 5.02
C SER A 101 17.93 -2.63 3.62
N GLN A 102 17.67 -3.91 3.40
CA GLN A 102 17.12 -4.42 2.13
C GLN A 102 15.72 -3.86 1.87
N THR A 103 14.85 -3.85 2.89
CA THR A 103 13.51 -3.28 2.78
C THR A 103 13.54 -1.78 2.50
N ALA A 104 14.43 -1.03 3.18
CA ALA A 104 14.62 0.40 2.92
C ALA A 104 15.16 0.68 1.50
N ALA A 105 16.07 -0.16 1.00
CA ALA A 105 16.58 -0.06 -0.36
C ALA A 105 15.49 -0.33 -1.41
N HIS A 106 14.66 -1.34 -1.16
CA HIS A 106 13.51 -1.62 -2.02
C HIS A 106 12.50 -0.48 -2.03
N LEU A 107 12.10 0.03 -0.86
CA LEU A 107 11.20 1.19 -0.76
C LEU A 107 11.76 2.39 -1.52
N ARG A 108 13.06 2.68 -1.39
CA ARG A 108 13.70 3.75 -2.16
C ARG A 108 13.62 3.51 -3.66
N LYS A 109 13.75 2.27 -4.12
CA LYS A 109 13.61 1.90 -5.53
C LYS A 109 12.17 2.11 -6.03
N MET A 110 11.17 1.65 -5.27
CA MET A 110 9.76 1.87 -5.59
C MET A 110 9.44 3.35 -5.74
N LEU A 111 9.87 4.17 -4.76
CA LEU A 111 9.63 5.61 -4.76
C LEU A 111 10.31 6.33 -5.93
N ARG A 112 11.55 5.97 -6.27
CA ARG A 112 12.26 6.54 -7.42
C ARG A 112 11.60 6.18 -8.76
N HIS A 113 11.03 4.98 -8.85
CA HIS A 113 10.34 4.55 -10.04
C HIS A 113 9.00 5.28 -10.19
N ALA A 114 8.23 5.41 -9.11
CA ALA A 114 6.94 6.10 -9.11
C ALA A 114 7.07 7.62 -9.28
N PHE A 115 8.14 8.23 -8.75
CA PHE A 115 8.38 9.68 -8.81
C PHE A 115 9.79 9.99 -9.33
N PRO A 116 10.01 9.89 -10.66
CA PRO A 116 11.29 10.22 -11.27
C PRO A 116 11.73 11.66 -10.95
N GLY A 117 13.03 11.86 -10.73
CA GLY A 117 13.60 13.18 -10.42
C GLY A 117 13.50 13.63 -8.96
N ILE A 118 12.68 12.98 -8.13
CA ILE A 118 12.56 13.32 -6.71
C ILE A 118 13.57 12.56 -5.85
N ARG A 119 14.26 13.28 -4.96
CA ARG A 119 15.24 12.70 -4.03
C ARG A 119 14.56 12.25 -2.74
N PHE A 120 14.40 10.94 -2.58
CA PHE A 120 13.91 10.33 -1.33
C PHE A 120 15.05 9.86 -0.43
N SER A 121 14.98 10.25 0.84
CA SER A 121 15.80 9.72 1.93
C SER A 121 14.96 8.75 2.77
N VAL A 122 15.25 7.46 2.62
CA VAL A 122 14.66 6.38 3.44
C VAL A 122 15.66 6.00 4.52
N ARG A 123 15.29 6.17 5.80
CA ARG A 123 16.12 5.89 6.98
C ARG A 123 15.42 4.95 7.94
N ARG A 124 16.21 4.03 8.51
CA ARG A 124 15.78 3.14 9.58
C ARG A 124 15.49 3.92 10.87
N ARG A 125 14.49 3.48 11.63
CA ARG A 125 14.19 3.91 13.01
C ARG A 125 14.28 2.70 13.96
N SER A 126 14.03 2.92 15.25
CA SER A 126 13.96 1.84 16.24
C SER A 126 12.83 0.84 15.92
N GLY A 127 13.03 -0.43 16.25
CA GLY A 127 12.12 -1.53 15.87
C GLY A 127 12.13 -1.81 14.36
N TRP A 128 11.03 -2.31 13.81
CA TRP A 128 10.81 -2.49 12.36
C TRP A 128 10.16 -1.27 11.70
N LYS A 129 10.64 -0.07 12.04
CA LYS A 129 10.09 1.20 11.55
C LYS A 129 11.02 1.87 10.54
N LEU A 130 10.44 2.42 9.48
CA LEU A 130 11.14 3.25 8.50
C LEU A 130 10.66 4.70 8.55
N SER A 131 11.51 5.62 8.12
CA SER A 131 11.14 7.01 7.88
C SER A 131 11.54 7.42 6.47
N VAL A 132 10.63 8.06 5.75
CA VAL A 132 10.83 8.56 4.39
C VAL A 132 10.74 10.08 4.43
N SER A 133 11.76 10.75 3.92
CA SER A 133 11.79 12.19 3.77
C SER A 133 12.14 12.61 2.35
N TRP A 134 11.51 13.69 1.86
CA TRP A 134 11.73 14.24 0.53
C TRP A 134 11.35 15.73 0.49
N SER A 135 11.80 16.43 -0.54
CA SER A 135 11.51 17.85 -0.77
C SER A 135 10.88 18.04 -2.14
N GLY A 136 9.82 18.86 -2.23
CA GLY A 136 9.08 19.09 -3.47
C GLY A 136 8.38 17.84 -4.02
N GLY A 137 7.69 17.98 -5.16
CA GLY A 137 7.04 16.86 -5.84
C GLY A 137 5.83 16.28 -5.09
N PRO A 138 5.75 14.95 -4.91
CA PRO A 138 4.53 14.26 -4.48
C PRO A 138 4.09 14.63 -3.07
N SER A 139 2.78 14.57 -2.87
CA SER A 139 2.14 14.67 -1.56
C SER A 139 2.48 13.47 -0.66
N ALA A 140 2.28 13.63 0.65
CA ALA A 140 2.46 12.53 1.59
C ALA A 140 1.53 11.35 1.28
N THR A 141 0.34 11.63 0.75
CA THR A 141 -0.67 10.63 0.37
C THR A 141 -0.23 9.77 -0.81
N GLU A 142 0.39 10.38 -1.82
CA GLU A 142 0.96 9.66 -2.97
C GLU A 142 2.16 8.80 -2.54
N VAL A 143 3.02 9.30 -1.64
CA VAL A 143 4.12 8.52 -1.08
C VAL A 143 3.61 7.36 -0.22
N ALA A 144 2.60 7.61 0.62
CA ALA A 144 1.95 6.59 1.44
C ALA A 144 1.38 5.46 0.58
N THR A 145 0.75 5.81 -0.54
CA THR A 145 0.23 4.86 -1.51
C THR A 145 1.29 3.90 -2.03
N VAL A 146 2.45 4.43 -2.43
CA VAL A 146 3.54 3.60 -2.96
C VAL A 146 4.16 2.73 -1.85
N ALA A 147 4.17 3.22 -0.62
CA ALA A 147 4.72 2.52 0.54
C ALA A 147 3.75 1.48 1.16
N ALA A 148 2.45 1.63 0.91
CA ALA A 148 1.36 0.81 1.48
C ALA A 148 1.58 -0.70 1.36
N PRO A 149 2.07 -1.25 0.23
CA PRO A 149 2.31 -2.68 0.12
C PRO A 149 3.29 -3.22 1.17
N LEU A 150 4.25 -2.42 1.65
CA LEU A 150 5.23 -2.85 2.65
C LEU A 150 4.70 -2.85 4.09
N LEU A 151 3.51 -2.25 4.32
CA LEU A 151 2.86 -2.13 5.62
C LEU A 151 1.79 -3.21 5.86
N ALA A 152 1.65 -4.18 4.95
CA ALA A 152 0.73 -5.29 5.16
C ALA A 152 1.14 -6.05 6.44
N ASP A 153 0.21 -6.27 7.35
CA ASP A 153 0.46 -6.80 8.69
C ASP A 153 0.68 -8.32 8.68
N TYR A 154 1.76 -8.75 9.34
CA TYR A 154 2.23 -10.13 9.41
C TYR A 154 2.11 -10.76 10.80
N THR A 155 1.55 -10.07 11.79
CA THR A 155 1.52 -10.55 13.17
C THR A 155 0.47 -11.63 13.42
N THR A 156 -0.52 -11.78 12.54
CA THR A 156 -1.62 -12.73 12.71
C THR A 156 -1.77 -13.63 11.47
N PRO A 157 -1.77 -14.97 11.62
CA PRO A 157 -2.13 -15.88 10.54
C PRO A 157 -3.58 -15.60 10.11
N GLY A 158 -3.75 -15.08 8.87
CA GLY A 158 -5.03 -14.60 8.35
C GLY A 158 -5.01 -13.14 7.89
N ARG A 159 -3.97 -12.36 8.28
CA ARG A 159 -3.72 -11.02 7.72
C ARG A 159 -2.86 -11.10 6.46
N ARG A 160 -3.07 -10.13 5.58
CA ARG A 160 -2.44 -10.02 4.26
C ARG A 160 -0.92 -10.04 4.39
N ARG A 161 -0.28 -11.02 3.75
CA ARG A 161 1.18 -11.11 3.67
C ARG A 161 1.63 -10.23 2.50
N ALA A 162 2.49 -9.21 2.71
CA ALA A 162 3.10 -8.57 1.54
C ALA A 162 3.95 -9.60 0.80
N ARG A 163 3.89 -9.48 -0.53
CA ARG A 163 4.53 -10.42 -1.43
C ARG A 163 6.04 -10.43 -1.21
N PRO A 164 6.67 -11.62 -1.22
CA PRO A 164 8.10 -11.72 -1.31
C PRO A 164 8.60 -10.95 -2.53
N ILE A 165 9.71 -10.27 -2.33
CA ILE A 165 10.34 -9.47 -3.36
C ILE A 165 11.77 -9.93 -3.56
N THR A 166 12.25 -9.74 -4.79
CA THR A 166 13.67 -9.92 -5.10
C THR A 166 14.37 -8.58 -4.98
N VAL A 167 15.30 -8.48 -4.03
CA VAL A 167 16.18 -7.32 -3.86
C VAL A 167 17.58 -7.67 -4.35
N LYS A 168 18.21 -6.77 -5.12
CA LYS A 168 19.63 -6.92 -5.45
C LYS A 168 20.44 -6.41 -4.27
N THR A 169 21.24 -7.27 -3.66
CA THR A 169 22.18 -6.85 -2.61
C THR A 169 23.36 -6.10 -3.23
N TRP A 170 24.07 -5.30 -2.43
CA TRP A 170 25.29 -4.60 -2.86
C TRP A 170 26.35 -5.56 -3.43
N PHE A 171 26.36 -6.82 -2.99
CA PHE A 171 27.24 -7.88 -3.51
C PHE A 171 26.72 -8.52 -4.82
N GLY A 172 25.76 -7.90 -5.50
CA GLY A 172 25.25 -8.36 -6.81
C GLY A 172 24.33 -9.57 -6.76
N ARG A 173 24.32 -10.36 -5.67
CA ARG A 173 23.44 -11.52 -5.53
C ARG A 173 21.99 -11.08 -5.27
N PRO A 174 21.02 -11.53 -6.08
CA PRO A 174 19.61 -11.33 -5.78
C PRO A 174 19.25 -12.10 -4.51
N PHE A 175 18.53 -11.46 -3.60
CA PHE A 175 17.99 -12.07 -2.41
C PHE A 175 16.47 -12.02 -2.50
N HIS A 176 15.83 -13.17 -2.31
CA HIS A 176 14.39 -13.31 -2.32
C HIS A 176 13.89 -13.40 -0.87
N GLY A 177 13.05 -12.46 -0.45
CA GLY A 177 12.55 -12.43 0.91
C GLY A 177 11.34 -11.55 1.10
N THR A 178 10.74 -11.64 2.29
CA THR A 178 9.54 -10.88 2.65
C THR A 178 9.93 -9.56 3.34
N PRO A 179 9.45 -8.39 2.90
CA PRO A 179 9.70 -7.14 3.60
C PRO A 179 8.95 -7.12 4.94
N VAL A 180 9.65 -6.77 6.03
CA VAL A 180 9.04 -6.62 7.36
C VAL A 180 9.14 -5.15 7.79
N VAL A 181 8.00 -4.48 7.91
CA VAL A 181 7.89 -3.08 8.38
C VAL A 181 6.61 -2.90 9.19
N ASP A 182 6.75 -2.48 10.44
CA ASP A 182 5.62 -2.20 11.34
C ASP A 182 4.99 -0.83 11.06
N ALA A 183 5.81 0.15 10.65
CA ALA A 183 5.37 1.51 10.38
C ALA A 183 6.33 2.26 9.46
N ILE A 184 5.78 3.16 8.64
CA ILE A 184 6.53 4.08 7.79
C ILE A 184 6.09 5.51 8.11
N THR A 185 6.99 6.29 8.71
CA THR A 185 6.76 7.72 8.96
C THR A 185 7.13 8.54 7.74
N LEU A 186 6.26 9.45 7.33
CA LEU A 186 6.46 10.31 6.16
C LEU A 186 6.76 11.75 6.60
N LYS A 187 7.77 12.38 5.98
CA LYS A 187 8.16 13.77 6.25
C LYS A 187 8.45 14.52 4.95
N ARG A 188 7.58 15.45 4.58
CA ARG A 188 7.84 16.37 3.46
C ARG A 188 8.54 17.63 3.99
N SER A 189 9.60 18.06 3.31
CA SER A 189 10.36 19.30 3.59
C SER A 189 10.10 20.35 2.52
#